data_AF-A0A935JS47-F1
#
_entry.id   AF-A0A935JS47-F1
#
_cell.length_a   1.000
_cell.length_b   1.000
_cell.length_c   1.000
_cell.angle_alpha   90.00
_cell.angle_beta   90.00
_cell.angle_gamma   90.00
#
_symmetry.space_group_name_H-M   'P 1'
#
loop_
_entity.id
_entity.type
_entity.pdbx_description
1 polymer ?
#
loop_
_entity_poly.entity_id
_entity_poly.type
_entity_poly.pdbx_seq_one_letter_code
_entity_poly.pdbx_strand_id
1 'polypeptide(L)' 'MTDALNVTRTLRTDASGRYTFQDVRPNEVYTLSVVNRRYTFTPQQVFVNDNLTNIDFVGSPLARIDDVKGEWIDRFW' A
#
# COMPACT_ATOMS: atom_id res chain seq x y z
N MET A 1 -3.49 -8.05 3.25
CA MET A 1 -3.08 -9.08 2.28
C MET A 1 -4.31 -9.88 1.90
N THR A 2 -4.54 -10.09 0.61
CA THR A 2 -5.65 -10.90 0.09
C THR A 2 -5.09 -11.99 -0.81
N ASP A 3 -5.54 -13.23 -0.61
CA ASP A 3 -5.14 -14.38 -1.43
C ASP A 3 -6.04 -14.54 -2.68
N ALA A 4 -5.73 -15.54 -3.52
CA ALA A 4 -6.51 -15.84 -4.72
C ALA A 4 -7.94 -16.36 -4.42
N LEU A 5 -8.19 -16.84 -3.20
CA LEU A 5 -9.51 -17.28 -2.72
C LEU A 5 -10.28 -16.14 -2.02
N ASN A 6 -9.78 -14.90 -2.13
CA ASN A 6 -10.37 -13.71 -1.53
C ASN A 6 -10.39 -13.71 0.01
N VAL A 7 -9.55 -14.54 0.63
CA VAL A 7 -9.32 -14.54 2.08
C VAL A 7 -8.39 -13.38 2.42
N THR A 8 -8.83 -12.54 3.36
CA THR A 8 -8.09 -11.35 3.76
C THR A 8 -7.42 -11.56 5.11
N ARG A 9 -6.15 -11.16 5.20
CA ARG A 9 -5.35 -11.10 6.43
C ARG A 9 -4.89 -9.67 6.65
N THR A 10 -5.10 -9.17 7.86
CA THR A 10 -4.70 -7.82 8.27
C THR A 10 -3.77 -7.88 9.47
N LEU A 11 -2.78 -7.00 9.49
CA LEU A 11 -1.80 -6.88 10.57
C LEU A 11 -1.40 -5.41 10.70
N ARG A 12 -1.10 -4.96 11.92
CA ARG A 12 -0.54 -3.63 12.18
C ARG A 12 0.98 -3.70 12.13
N THR A 13 1.61 -2.80 11.37
CA THR A 13 3.07 -2.67 11.34
C THR A 13 3.60 -2.23 12.71
N ASP A 14 4.85 -2.57 13.00
CA ASP A 14 5.52 -2.10 14.22
C ASP A 14 5.92 -0.61 14.12
N ALA A 15 6.53 -0.07 15.18
CA ALA A 15 6.98 1.32 15.24
C ALA A 15 8.08 1.65 14.21
N SER A 16 8.79 0.62 13.71
CA SER A 16 9.81 0.75 12.65
C SER A 16 9.25 0.55 11.24
N GLY A 17 7.95 0.30 11.10
CA GLY A 17 7.29 0.06 9.82
C GLY A 17 7.43 -1.37 9.28
N ARG A 18 8.00 -2.30 10.05
CA ARG A 18 8.15 -3.71 9.62
C ARG A 18 6.85 -4.49 9.83
N TYR A 19 6.64 -5.48 8.97
CA TYR A 19 5.51 -6.39 9.00
C TYR A 19 5.97 -7.79 8.58
N THR A 20 5.26 -8.81 9.03
CA THR A 20 5.53 -10.20 8.64
C THR A 20 4.23 -10.97 8.63
N PHE A 21 3.94 -11.64 7.51
CA PHE A 21 2.83 -12.58 7.40
C PHE A 21 3.41 -13.99 7.52
N GLN A 22 2.91 -14.75 8.48
CA GLN A 22 3.25 -16.17 8.67
C GLN A 22 2.21 -17.05 7.99
N ASP A 23 2.56 -18.32 7.77
CA ASP A 23 1.69 -19.33 7.17
C ASP A 23 1.09 -18.92 5.81
N VAL A 24 1.93 -18.27 4.99
CA VAL A 24 1.61 -17.90 3.62
C VAL A 24 1.93 -19.08 2.72
N ARG A 25 0.98 -19.49 1.87
CA ARG A 25 1.21 -20.63 0.99
C ARG A 25 2.15 -20.21 -0.14
N PRO A 26 3.20 -21.00 -0.43
CA PRO A 26 4.06 -20.74 -1.58
C PRO A 26 3.32 -21.05 -2.88
N ASN A 27 3.88 -20.55 -3.98
CA ASN A 27 3.38 -20.66 -5.34
C ASN A 27 2.00 -20.01 -5.56
N GLU A 28 1.70 -18.95 -4.80
CA GLU A 28 0.44 -18.19 -4.89
C GLU A 28 0.72 -16.69 -5.07
N VAL A 29 -0.20 -15.99 -5.72
CA VAL A 29 -0.18 -14.52 -5.85
C VAL A 29 -1.03 -13.91 -4.75
N TYR A 30 -0.46 -12.96 -4.03
CA TYR A 30 -1.15 -12.19 -2.99
C TYR A 30 -1.22 -10.72 -3.37
N THR A 31 -2.35 -10.08 -3.08
CA THR A 31 -2.50 -8.64 -3.17
C THR A 31 -2.23 -8.02 -1.81
N LEU A 32 -1.19 -7.19 -1.72
CA LEU A 32 -0.85 -6.44 -0.54
C LEU A 32 -1.37 -5.00 -0.67
N SER A 33 -2.06 -4.54 0.36
CA SER A 33 -2.56 -3.18 0.46
C SER A 33 -2.24 -2.61 1.84
N VAL A 34 -1.88 -1.33 1.87
CA VAL A 34 -1.59 -0.58 3.10
C VAL A 34 -2.67 0.48 3.25
N VAL A 35 -3.25 0.54 4.45
CA VAL A 35 -4.28 1.52 4.79
C VAL A 35 -3.74 2.47 5.84
N ASN A 36 -3.74 3.77 5.51
CA ASN A 36 -3.36 4.83 6.42
C ASN A 36 -4.33 6.01 6.30
N ARG A 37 -4.53 6.76 7.40
CA ARG A 37 -5.43 7.91 7.43
C ARG A 37 -4.87 9.15 6.72
N ARG A 38 -3.55 9.25 6.54
CA ARG A 38 -2.87 10.45 5.99
C ARG A 38 -2.20 10.21 4.64
N TYR A 39 -2.04 8.96 4.26
CA TYR A 39 -1.30 8.55 3.07
C TYR A 39 -2.11 7.53 2.28
N THR A 40 -2.03 7.63 0.96
CA THR A 40 -2.53 6.62 0.03
C THR A 40 -1.38 5.78 -0.47
N PHE A 41 -1.62 4.48 -0.61
CA PHE A 41 -0.65 3.52 -1.11
C PHE A 41 -1.27 2.76 -2.28
N THR A 42 -0.49 2.52 -3.32
CA THR A 42 -0.91 1.67 -4.43
C THR A 42 -0.80 0.21 -4.00
N PRO A 43 -1.87 -0.60 -4.14
CA PRO A 43 -1.78 -2.04 -3.89
C PRO A 43 -0.75 -2.70 -4.81
N GLN A 44 0.02 -3.64 -4.27
CA GLN A 44 1.01 -4.41 -5.02
C GLN A 44 0.65 -5.88 -5.03
N GLN A 45 0.79 -6.51 -6.19
CA GLN A 45 0.67 -7.96 -6.33
C GLN A 45 2.05 -8.59 -6.19
N VAL A 46 2.14 -9.59 -5.34
CA VAL A 46 3.40 -10.29 -5.04
C VAL A 46 3.19 -11.78 -5.25
N PHE A 47 4.04 -12.38 -6.08
CA PHE A 47 4.10 -13.83 -6.25
C PHE A 47 5.02 -14.43 -5.19
N VAL A 48 4.46 -15.20 -4.27
CA VAL A 48 5.19 -15.81 -3.15
C VAL A 48 5.67 -17.18 -3.61
N ASN A 49 6.97 -17.33 -3.89
CA ASN A 49 7.58 -18.63 -4.21
C ASN A 49 8.36 -19.23 -3.03
N ASP A 50 8.92 -18.38 -2.16
CA ASP A 50 9.63 -18.71 -0.93
C ASP A 50 9.50 -17.53 0.06
N ASN A 51 10.32 -17.49 1.11
CA ASN A 51 10.40 -16.38 2.03
C ASN A 51 10.83 -15.08 1.33
N LEU A 52 9.87 -14.17 1.14
CA LEU A 52 10.10 -12.87 0.53
C LEU A 52 10.46 -11.84 1.59
N THR A 53 11.53 -11.10 1.31
CA THR A 53 11.96 -9.94 2.10
C THR A 53 12.07 -8.73 1.17
N ASN A 54 12.21 -7.53 1.75
CA ASN A 54 12.43 -6.29 0.99
C ASN A 54 11.25 -5.86 0.09
N ILE A 55 10.02 -6.09 0.56
CA ILE A 55 8.80 -5.59 -0.08
C ILE A 55 8.40 -4.29 0.63
N ASP A 56 8.67 -3.16 -0.02
CA ASP A 56 8.40 -1.82 0.52
C ASP A 56 7.22 -1.15 -0.17
N PHE A 57 6.46 -0.36 0.60
CA PHE A 57 5.37 0.47 0.10
C PHE A 57 5.74 1.94 0.18
N VAL A 58 5.65 2.65 -0.94
CA VAL A 58 5.81 4.10 -0.98
C VAL A 58 4.43 4.74 -1.05
N GLY A 59 4.11 5.53 -0.03
CA GLY A 59 2.83 6.24 0.07
C GLY A 59 2.93 7.66 -0.43
N SER A 60 1.91 8.13 -1.13
CA SER A 60 1.72 9.55 -1.42
C SER A 60 0.86 10.19 -0.33
N PRO A 61 1.13 11.45 0.07
CA PRO A 61 0.22 12.19 0.93
C PRO A 61 -1.16 12.25 0.29
N LEU A 62 -2.21 12.09 1.10
CA LEU A 62 -3.56 12.46 0.64
C LEU A 62 -3.52 13.95 0.28
N ALA A 63 -3.99 14.29 -0.92
CA ALA A 63 -4.12 15.68 -1.33
C ALA A 63 -4.90 16.42 -0.24
N ARG A 64 -4.27 17.41 0.39
CA ARG A 64 -5.01 18.37 1.18
C ARG A 64 -5.86 19.16 0.20
N ILE A 65 -7.08 19.51 0.59
CA ILE A 65 -7.94 20.40 -0.23
C ILE A 65 -7.21 21.73 -0.54
N ASP A 66 -6.21 22.10 0.25
CA ASP A 66 -5.36 23.28 0.04
C ASP A 66 -4.22 23.08 -1.00
N ASP A 67 -3.94 21.83 -1.42
CA ASP A 67 -2.91 21.46 -2.41
C ASP A 67 -3.35 21.77 -3.86
N VAL A 68 -4.62 22.15 -4.05
CA VAL A 68 -5.19 22.57 -5.35
C VAL A 68 -4.86 24.04 -5.68
N LYS A 69 -4.07 24.74 -4.86
CA LYS A 69 -3.72 26.15 -5.12
C LYS A 69 -2.43 26.28 -5.93
N GLY A 70 -2.54 26.31 -7.26
CA GLY A 70 -1.41 26.73 -8.08
C GLY A 70 -1.69 27.08 -9.55
N GLU A 71 -2.60 26.38 -10.24
CA GLU A 71 -2.49 26.38 -11.72
C GLU A 71 -3.71 26.87 -12.54
N TRP A 72 -4.78 27.40 -11.96
CA TRP A 72 -5.97 27.74 -12.77
C TRP A 72 -6.55 29.16 -12.67
N ILE A 73 -5.85 30.14 -12.10
CA ILE A 73 -6.34 31.52 -12.09
C ILE A 73 -5.26 32.56 -12.42
N ASP A 74 -4.60 32.43 -13.57
CA ASP A 74 -3.87 33.56 -14.17
C ASP A 74 -4.11 33.58 -15.68
N ARG A 75 -5.35 33.83 -16.13
CA ARG A 75 -5.65 34.30 -17.51
C ARG A 75 -6.98 35.04 -17.61
N PHE A 76 -7.03 36.20 -16.96
CA PHE A 76 -7.85 37.36 -17.34
C PHE A 76 -7.01 38.55 -16.81
N TRP A 77 -6.24 39.29 -17.61
CA TRP A 77 -6.58 40.16 -18.73
C TRP A 77 -5.45 40.21 -19.77
#